data_AF-A0A5D2K2U6-F1
#
_entry.id   AF-A0A5D2K2U6-F1
#
_cell.length_a   1.000
_cell.length_b   1.000
_cell.length_c   1.000
_cell.angle_alpha   90.00
_cell.angle_beta   90.00
_cell.angle_gamma   90.00
#
_symmetry.space_group_name_H-M   'P 1'
#
loop_
_entity.id
_entity.type
_entity.pdbx_description
1 polymer ?
#
loop_
_entity_poly.entity_id
_entity_poly.type
_entity_poly.pdbx_seq_one_letter_code
_entity_poly.pdbx_strand_id
1 'polypeptide(L)'
;MAAKLLSFLLFCSHFLLQLHFSAGQNVVRAAYWSADSGFPVPDIDSTLFTHLFCAFADIDSQTNQVTVSSASQARFSTFTETVQLKNPSIKTLLSIGGGSSSASDFASMASQANIRKSFIDSSIKLARSNSFHGLDLDWENLSTLPQKTNLGLLLQEWRAAVDKESASTGNSKLLLSAALPFRNSDYPIQAIQNSLDWINVMAYDFNALEGRL
;
A
#
# COMPACT_ATOMS: atom_id res chain seq x y z
N MET A 1 9.03 -3.92 53.76
CA MET A 1 9.33 -4.34 52.38
C MET A 1 8.10 -4.82 51.62
N ALA A 2 7.21 -5.63 52.23
CA ALA A 2 6.00 -6.14 51.57
C ALA A 2 5.05 -5.08 50.98
N ALA A 3 4.84 -3.95 51.67
CA ALA A 3 3.95 -2.89 51.19
C ALA A 3 4.42 -2.22 49.88
N LYS A 4 5.74 -2.05 49.69
CA LYS A 4 6.32 -1.44 48.48
C LYS A 4 6.22 -2.38 47.27
N LEU A 5 6.31 -3.70 47.50
CA LEU A 5 6.15 -4.71 46.45
C LEU A 5 4.70 -4.79 45.97
N LEU A 6 3.74 -4.68 46.90
CA LEU A 6 2.31 -4.67 46.58
C LEU A 6 1.92 -3.42 45.77
N SER A 7 2.46 -2.24 46.14
CA SER A 7 2.25 -1.00 45.39
C SER A 7 2.85 -1.05 43.98
N PHE A 8 4.02 -1.67 43.81
CA PHE A 8 4.65 -1.84 42.49
C PHE A 8 3.85 -2.80 41.59
N LEU A 9 3.34 -3.90 42.16
CA LEU A 9 2.49 -4.86 41.45
C LEU A 9 1.14 -4.26 41.02
N LEU A 10 0.53 -3.42 41.87
CA LEU A 10 -0.70 -2.68 41.55
C LEU A 10 -0.48 -1.62 40.47
N PHE A 11 0.69 -0.99 40.43
CA PHE A 11 1.06 -0.03 39.39
C PHE A 11 1.32 -0.72 38.04
N CYS A 12 2.01 -1.86 38.04
CA CYS A 12 2.19 -2.68 36.84
C CYS A 12 0.86 -3.23 36.31
N SER A 13 -0.09 -3.63 37.18
CA SER A 13 -1.40 -4.10 36.72
C SER A 13 -2.25 -2.97 36.12
N HIS A 14 -2.18 -1.75 36.67
CA HIS A 14 -2.83 -0.58 36.07
C HIS A 14 -2.20 -0.17 34.73
N PHE A 15 -0.86 -0.26 34.61
CA PHE A 15 -0.17 0.00 33.34
C PHE A 15 -0.52 -1.05 32.27
N LEU A 16 -0.65 -2.32 32.66
CA LEU A 16 -1.08 -3.40 31.76
C LEU A 16 -2.58 -3.29 31.38
N LEU A 17 -3.45 -2.74 32.25
CA LEU A 17 -4.84 -2.45 31.90
C LEU A 17 -5.01 -1.25 30.96
N GLN A 18 -4.03 -0.33 30.92
CA GLN A 18 -3.99 0.76 29.95
C GLN A 18 -3.42 0.34 28.58
N LEU A 19 -2.84 -0.87 28.48
CA LEU A 19 -2.60 -1.50 27.18
C LEU A 19 -3.94 -1.99 26.63
N HIS A 20 -4.74 -1.06 26.12
CA HIS A 20 -5.71 -1.39 25.11
C HIS A 20 -4.94 -1.88 23.89
N PHE A 21 -4.66 -3.19 23.83
CA PHE A 21 -4.53 -3.85 22.56
C PHE A 21 -5.86 -3.62 21.85
N SER A 22 -5.89 -2.64 20.93
CA SER A 22 -6.96 -2.58 19.95
C SER A 22 -6.93 -3.93 19.26
N ALA A 23 -7.86 -4.82 19.61
CA ALA A 23 -8.18 -5.98 18.81
C ALA A 23 -8.30 -5.47 17.37
N GLY A 24 -7.53 -6.09 16.46
CA GLY A 24 -7.30 -5.59 15.10
C GLY A 24 -8.61 -5.11 14.48
N GLN A 25 -8.69 -3.81 14.21
CA GLN A 25 -9.81 -3.26 13.47
C GLN A 25 -9.72 -3.85 12.05
N ASN A 26 -10.52 -4.87 11.78
CA ASN A 26 -10.71 -5.47 10.45
C ASN A 26 -11.46 -4.52 9.47
N VAL A 27 -11.46 -3.21 9.75
CA VAL A 27 -12.24 -2.21 9.02
C VAL A 27 -11.29 -1.30 8.25
N VAL A 28 -11.46 -1.27 6.93
CA VAL A 28 -10.77 -0.32 6.05
C VAL A 28 -11.68 0.90 5.86
N ARG A 29 -11.34 2.02 6.51
CA ARG A 29 -11.86 3.36 6.23
C ARG A 29 -10.72 4.14 5.62
N ALA A 30 -10.76 4.36 4.31
CA ALA A 30 -9.57 4.84 3.61
C ALA A 30 -9.86 5.99 2.66
N ALA A 31 -8.80 6.73 2.37
CA ALA A 31 -8.78 7.77 1.35
C ALA A 31 -7.41 7.78 0.65
N TYR A 32 -7.42 8.24 -0.60
CA TYR A 32 -6.22 8.54 -1.35
C TYR A 32 -5.84 10.01 -1.17
N TRP A 33 -4.57 10.25 -0.87
CA TRP A 33 -3.95 11.56 -0.97
C TRP A 33 -3.00 11.55 -2.17
N SER A 34 -3.20 12.46 -3.12
CA SER A 34 -2.31 12.64 -4.27
C SER A 34 -1.36 13.81 -4.03
N ALA A 35 -0.08 13.63 -4.35
CA ALA A 35 0.89 14.72 -4.35
C ALA A 35 0.52 15.87 -5.30
N ASP A 36 -0.29 15.62 -6.32
CA ASP A 36 -0.71 16.64 -7.29
C ASP A 36 -1.98 17.37 -6.87
N SER A 37 -2.64 16.94 -5.78
CA SER A 37 -3.88 17.56 -5.28
C SER A 37 -3.69 18.98 -4.74
N GLY A 38 -2.45 19.37 -4.42
CA GLY A 38 -2.15 20.62 -3.71
C GLY A 38 -2.58 20.62 -2.24
N PHE A 39 -3.20 19.54 -1.74
CA PHE A 39 -3.65 19.45 -0.35
C PHE A 39 -2.47 19.15 0.58
N PRO A 40 -2.16 19.98 1.60
CA PRO A 40 -1.03 19.73 2.50
C PRO A 40 -1.23 18.47 3.36
N VAL A 41 -0.20 17.61 3.44
CA VAL A 41 -0.23 16.40 4.28
C VAL A 41 -0.55 16.70 5.76
N PRO A 42 0.02 17.75 6.39
CA PRO A 42 -0.31 18.09 7.78
C PRO A 42 -1.79 18.43 8.01
N ASP A 43 -2.51 18.86 6.96
CA ASP A 43 -3.90 19.26 7.05
C ASP A 43 -4.87 18.07 6.97
N ILE A 44 -4.39 16.87 6.64
CA ILE A 44 -5.20 15.65 6.62
C ILE A 44 -5.70 15.38 8.05
N ASP A 45 -7.02 15.25 8.22
CA ASP A 45 -7.59 14.72 9.46
C ASP A 45 -7.56 13.19 9.44
N SER A 46 -6.41 12.64 9.83
CA SER A 46 -6.18 11.19 9.82
C SER A 46 -7.01 10.43 10.86
N THR A 47 -7.72 11.12 11.77
CA THR A 47 -8.59 10.47 12.77
C THR A 47 -9.86 9.87 12.14
N LEU A 48 -10.21 10.30 10.93
CA LEU A 48 -11.37 9.81 10.18
C LEU A 48 -11.13 8.48 9.46
N PHE A 49 -9.87 8.05 9.38
CA PHE A 49 -9.42 6.93 8.56
C PHE A 49 -8.71 5.86 9.39
N THR A 50 -8.72 4.63 8.89
CA THR A 50 -7.85 3.54 9.36
C THR A 50 -6.66 3.33 8.44
N HIS A 51 -6.82 3.63 7.14
CA HIS A 51 -5.77 3.53 6.13
C HIS A 51 -5.70 4.80 5.27
N LEU A 52 -4.51 5.23 4.89
CA LEU A 52 -4.31 6.30 3.91
C LEU A 52 -3.37 5.82 2.80
N PHE A 53 -3.75 6.11 1.56
CA PHE A 53 -2.95 5.80 0.38
C PHE A 53 -2.19 7.06 -0.05
N CYS A 54 -0.87 6.97 -0.15
CA CYS A 54 -0.01 8.05 -0.65
C CYS A 54 0.27 7.80 -2.13
N ALA A 55 -0.29 8.65 -2.98
CA ALA A 55 -0.37 8.48 -4.42
C ALA A 55 0.39 9.58 -5.19
N PHE A 56 1.12 9.30 -6.26
CA PHE A 56 1.56 7.99 -6.74
C PHE A 56 3.09 7.91 -6.79
N ALA A 57 3.62 6.70 -6.60
CA ALA A 57 4.92 6.31 -7.09
C ALA A 57 4.79 5.80 -8.53
N ASP A 58 5.90 5.88 -9.28
CA ASP A 58 5.98 5.57 -10.71
C ASP A 58 6.85 4.34 -10.98
N ILE A 59 6.74 3.77 -12.18
CA ILE A 59 7.69 2.78 -12.70
C ILE A 59 8.71 3.49 -13.58
N ASP A 60 9.99 3.38 -13.23
CA ASP A 60 11.07 3.80 -14.12
C ASP A 60 11.17 2.81 -15.29
N SER A 61 10.94 3.29 -16.52
CA SER A 61 10.84 2.44 -17.71
C SER A 61 12.16 1.78 -18.14
N GLN A 62 13.31 2.24 -17.64
CA GLN A 62 14.62 1.69 -17.98
C GLN A 62 15.01 0.56 -17.02
N THR A 63 14.74 0.77 -15.73
CA THR A 63 15.15 -0.14 -14.64
C THR A 63 14.02 -1.06 -14.18
N ASN A 64 12.77 -0.72 -14.52
CA ASN A 64 11.54 -1.32 -14.03
C ASN A 64 11.42 -1.30 -12.50
N GLN A 65 12.05 -0.30 -11.88
CA GLN A 65 11.98 -0.08 -10.44
C GLN A 65 10.88 0.91 -10.10
N VAL A 66 10.30 0.75 -8.92
CA VAL A 66 9.39 1.74 -8.34
C VAL A 66 10.20 2.94 -7.87
N THR A 67 9.78 4.14 -8.28
CA THR A 67 10.44 5.41 -7.97
C THR A 67 9.42 6.45 -7.53
N VAL A 68 9.91 7.50 -6.85
CA VAL A 68 9.11 8.69 -6.54
C VAL A 68 9.83 9.88 -7.16
N SER A 69 9.07 10.74 -7.83
CA SER A 69 9.65 11.93 -8.45
C SER A 69 10.32 12.84 -7.42
N SER A 70 11.38 13.54 -7.81
CA SER A 70 12.09 14.46 -6.91
C SER A 70 11.18 15.54 -6.31
N ALA A 71 10.11 15.93 -7.01
CA ALA A 71 9.11 16.90 -6.54
C ALA A 71 8.21 16.34 -5.41
N SER A 72 8.03 15.03 -5.35
CA SER A 72 7.19 14.35 -4.36
C SER A 72 7.98 13.70 -3.24
N GLN A 73 9.28 13.47 -3.44
CA GLN A 73 10.17 12.72 -2.53
C GLN A 73 10.05 13.17 -1.07
N ALA A 74 10.14 14.48 -0.79
CA ALA A 74 10.10 15.00 0.58
C ALA A 74 8.73 14.78 1.28
N ARG A 75 7.63 14.86 0.50
CA ARG A 75 6.28 14.63 1.01
C ARG A 75 6.04 13.15 1.27
N PHE A 76 6.54 12.28 0.39
CA PHE A 76 6.42 10.82 0.54
C PHE A 76 7.23 10.31 1.73
N SER A 77 8.46 10.80 1.91
CA SER A 77 9.34 10.34 3.00
C SER A 77 8.84 10.72 4.39
N THR A 78 8.02 11.78 4.49
CA THR A 78 7.46 12.25 5.76
C THR A 78 5.97 11.95 5.91
N PHE A 79 5.34 11.34 4.90
CA PHE A 79 3.88 11.16 4.85
C PHE A 79 3.37 10.41 6.08
N THR A 80 3.92 9.22 6.34
CA THR A 80 3.49 8.35 7.43
C THR A 80 3.65 9.01 8.79
N GLU A 81 4.82 9.56 9.08
CA GLU A 81 5.08 10.26 10.35
C GLU A 81 4.11 11.43 10.55
N THR A 82 3.90 12.23 9.50
CA THR A 82 3.03 13.41 9.55
C THR A 82 1.58 13.04 9.88
N VAL A 83 1.01 12.04 9.20
CA VAL A 83 -0.38 11.63 9.46
C VAL A 83 -0.54 10.90 10.81
N GLN A 84 0.53 10.27 11.30
CA GLN A 84 0.56 9.63 12.61
C GLN A 84 0.53 10.62 13.78
N LEU A 85 0.93 11.89 13.57
CA LEU A 85 0.82 12.93 14.60
C LEU A 85 -0.62 13.14 15.09
N LYS A 86 -1.60 12.98 14.19
CA LYS A 86 -3.04 13.09 14.50
C LYS A 86 -3.69 11.74 14.81
N ASN A 87 -3.21 10.65 14.20
CA ASN A 87 -3.72 9.30 14.43
C ASN A 87 -2.57 8.29 14.49
N PRO A 88 -2.01 8.01 15.69
CA PRO A 88 -0.89 7.08 15.85
C PRO A 88 -1.19 5.64 15.39
N SER A 89 -2.47 5.27 15.23
CA SER A 89 -2.87 3.93 14.81
C SER A 89 -3.01 3.77 13.29
N ILE A 90 -2.97 4.87 12.52
CA ILE A 90 -3.19 4.87 11.07
C ILE A 90 -2.16 3.99 10.36
N LYS A 91 -2.62 3.25 9.35
CA LYS A 91 -1.76 2.53 8.41
C LYS A 91 -1.68 3.30 7.09
N THR A 92 -0.51 3.26 6.48
CA THR A 92 -0.23 4.01 5.25
C THR A 92 0.26 3.06 4.17
N LEU A 93 -0.25 3.22 2.96
CA LEU A 93 0.16 2.42 1.80
C LEU A 93 0.74 3.35 0.74
N LEU A 94 1.83 2.91 0.11
CA LEU A 94 2.38 3.57 -1.06
C LEU A 94 1.63 3.07 -2.31
N SER A 95 0.89 3.94 -2.98
CA SER A 95 0.20 3.61 -4.22
C SER A 95 1.11 3.80 -5.42
N ILE A 96 1.14 2.83 -6.33
CA ILE A 96 2.01 2.79 -7.50
C ILE A 96 1.15 2.75 -8.75
N GLY A 97 1.31 3.74 -9.64
CA GLY A 97 0.56 3.83 -10.89
C GLY A 97 -0.44 4.98 -10.95
N GLY A 98 -1.72 4.65 -11.13
CA GLY A 98 -2.83 5.59 -11.33
C GLY A 98 -3.11 5.88 -12.80
N GLY A 99 -4.28 6.45 -13.09
CA GLY A 99 -4.83 6.58 -14.44
C GLY A 99 -4.04 7.42 -15.46
N SER A 100 -3.01 8.16 -15.03
CA SER A 100 -2.09 8.86 -15.94
C SER A 100 -0.80 8.07 -16.24
N SER A 101 -0.67 6.86 -15.70
CA SER A 101 0.51 6.01 -15.87
C SER A 101 0.60 5.39 -17.26
N SER A 102 1.85 5.12 -17.67
CA SER A 102 2.16 4.46 -18.94
C SER A 102 1.69 3.01 -18.97
N ALA A 103 0.68 2.73 -19.78
CA ALA A 103 0.15 1.38 -20.00
C ALA A 103 1.23 0.39 -20.48
N SER A 104 2.15 0.85 -21.33
CA SER A 104 3.24 0.02 -21.86
C SER A 104 4.28 -0.33 -20.80
N ASP A 105 4.57 0.58 -19.87
CA ASP A 105 5.57 0.34 -18.83
C ASP A 105 5.08 -0.72 -17.84
N PHE A 106 3.81 -0.67 -17.43
CA PHE A 106 3.21 -1.72 -16.61
C PHE A 106 3.17 -3.07 -17.33
N ALA A 107 2.74 -3.09 -18.60
CA ALA A 107 2.69 -4.32 -19.38
C ALA A 107 4.08 -4.95 -19.57
N SER A 108 5.10 -4.11 -19.84
CA SER A 108 6.50 -4.52 -19.94
C SER A 108 7.01 -5.06 -18.61
N MET A 109 6.77 -4.33 -17.52
CA MET A 109 7.19 -4.69 -16.16
C MET A 109 6.65 -6.08 -15.76
N ALA A 110 5.36 -6.34 -16.04
CA ALA A 110 4.72 -7.59 -15.66
C ALA A 110 5.14 -8.78 -16.55
N SER A 111 5.72 -8.54 -17.72
CA SER A 111 5.88 -9.56 -18.78
C SER A 111 6.92 -10.65 -18.49
N GLN A 112 7.95 -10.37 -17.69
CA GLN A 112 9.06 -11.29 -17.44
C GLN A 112 9.40 -11.35 -15.95
N ALA A 113 9.76 -12.54 -15.45
CA ALA A 113 10.00 -12.76 -14.02
C ALA A 113 11.16 -11.91 -13.45
N ASN A 114 12.24 -11.71 -14.20
CA ASN A 114 13.35 -10.85 -13.77
C ASN A 114 12.95 -9.37 -13.69
N ILE A 115 12.03 -8.93 -14.56
CA ILE A 115 11.54 -7.55 -14.59
C ILE A 115 10.55 -7.33 -13.43
N ARG A 116 9.61 -8.26 -13.24
CA ARG A 116 8.72 -8.27 -12.05
C ARG A 116 9.52 -8.26 -10.76
N LYS A 117 10.61 -9.01 -10.68
CA LYS A 117 11.51 -9.01 -9.52
C LYS A 117 12.10 -7.63 -9.25
N SER A 118 12.53 -6.88 -10.28
CA SER A 118 13.04 -5.51 -10.13
C SER A 118 11.98 -4.59 -9.52
N PHE A 119 10.75 -4.65 -10.02
CA PHE A 119 9.61 -3.92 -9.48
C PHE A 119 9.31 -4.30 -8.04
N ILE A 120 9.19 -5.61 -7.76
CA ILE A 120 8.86 -6.15 -6.44
C ILE A 120 9.91 -5.71 -5.40
N ASP A 121 11.19 -5.96 -5.67
CA ASP A 121 12.27 -5.68 -4.72
C ASP A 121 12.37 -4.17 -4.43
N SER A 122 12.26 -3.33 -5.48
CA SER A 122 12.31 -1.88 -5.34
C SER A 122 11.08 -1.31 -4.62
N SER A 123 9.87 -1.84 -4.88
CA SER A 123 8.64 -1.44 -4.19
C SER A 123 8.72 -1.68 -2.69
N ILE A 124 9.18 -2.87 -2.27
CA ILE A 124 9.36 -3.23 -0.86
C ILE A 124 10.41 -2.33 -0.22
N LYS A 125 11.56 -2.14 -0.89
CA LYS A 125 12.62 -1.26 -0.40
C LYS A 125 12.11 0.17 -0.20
N LEU A 126 11.36 0.71 -1.15
CA LEU A 126 10.86 2.07 -1.10
C LEU A 126 9.78 2.25 -0.03
N ALA A 127 8.87 1.28 0.12
CA ALA A 127 7.90 1.27 1.22
C ALA A 127 8.58 1.31 2.58
N ARG A 128 9.57 0.42 2.81
CA ARG A 128 10.32 0.39 4.07
C ARG A 128 11.11 1.67 4.33
N SER A 129 11.79 2.20 3.30
CA SER A 129 12.62 3.40 3.43
C SER A 129 11.81 4.66 3.75
N ASN A 130 10.52 4.69 3.41
CA ASN A 130 9.61 5.80 3.70
C ASN A 130 8.53 5.42 4.75
N SER A 131 8.81 4.37 5.54
CA SER A 131 7.98 3.93 6.67
C SER A 131 6.52 3.59 6.32
N PHE A 132 6.23 3.19 5.08
CA PHE A 132 4.90 2.70 4.70
C PHE A 132 4.62 1.32 5.30
N HIS A 133 3.34 1.09 5.61
CA HIS A 133 2.82 -0.17 6.14
C HIS A 133 2.36 -1.14 5.05
N GLY A 134 2.27 -0.68 3.81
CA GLY A 134 1.88 -1.51 2.68
C GLY A 134 2.12 -0.86 1.34
N LEU A 135 1.73 -1.59 0.31
CA LEU A 135 1.85 -1.23 -1.09
C LEU A 135 0.50 -1.44 -1.77
N ASP A 136 0.17 -0.54 -2.67
CA ASP A 136 -1.09 -0.56 -3.42
C ASP A 136 -0.79 -0.44 -4.91
N LEU A 137 -1.25 -1.41 -5.71
CA LEU A 137 -1.05 -1.41 -7.15
C LEU A 137 -2.26 -0.80 -7.86
N ASP A 138 -2.03 0.26 -8.62
CA ASP A 138 -3.08 0.94 -9.39
C ASP A 138 -2.75 0.88 -10.90
N TRP A 139 -2.86 -0.32 -11.47
CA TRP A 139 -2.68 -0.57 -12.90
C TRP A 139 -4.03 -0.56 -13.61
N GLU A 140 -4.48 0.62 -14.05
CA GLU A 140 -5.81 0.81 -14.62
C GLU A 140 -5.94 0.30 -16.07
N ASN A 141 -4.85 0.37 -16.84
CA ASN A 141 -4.78 0.02 -18.26
C ASN A 141 -4.70 -1.51 -18.56
N LEU A 142 -5.43 -2.35 -17.80
CA LEU A 142 -5.44 -3.81 -17.95
C LEU A 142 -6.44 -4.27 -19.04
N SER A 143 -6.00 -4.28 -20.30
CA SER A 143 -6.89 -4.50 -21.45
C SER A 143 -6.84 -5.91 -22.06
N THR A 144 -5.75 -6.66 -21.89
CA THR A 144 -5.55 -7.94 -22.58
C THR A 144 -5.43 -9.15 -21.64
N LEU A 145 -5.82 -10.34 -22.12
CA LEU A 145 -5.69 -11.58 -21.35
C LEU A 145 -4.23 -11.89 -20.94
N PRO A 146 -3.20 -11.71 -21.79
CA PRO A 146 -1.81 -11.86 -21.36
C PRO A 146 -1.42 -10.90 -20.22
N GLN A 147 -1.87 -9.64 -20.24
CA GLN A 147 -1.62 -8.70 -19.14
C GLN A 147 -2.30 -9.18 -17.85
N LYS A 148 -3.54 -9.68 -17.91
CA LYS A 148 -4.26 -10.21 -16.75
C LYS A 148 -3.58 -11.46 -16.18
N THR A 149 -3.07 -12.35 -17.02
CA THR A 149 -2.24 -13.49 -16.59
C THR A 149 -0.95 -13.02 -15.92
N ASN A 150 -0.26 -12.04 -16.51
CA ASN A 150 0.97 -11.48 -15.97
C ASN A 150 0.75 -10.73 -14.65
N LEU A 151 -0.39 -10.06 -14.48
CA LEU A 151 -0.82 -9.51 -13.20
C LEU A 151 -0.92 -10.63 -12.15
N GLY A 152 -1.56 -11.76 -12.49
CA GLY A 152 -1.65 -12.90 -11.58
C GLY A 152 -0.28 -13.40 -11.10
N LEU A 153 0.68 -13.53 -12.02
CA LEU A 153 2.06 -13.91 -11.70
C LEU A 153 2.75 -12.86 -10.82
N LEU A 154 2.59 -11.57 -11.16
CA LEU A 154 3.13 -10.46 -10.37
C LEU A 154 2.62 -10.51 -8.93
N LEU A 155 1.31 -10.63 -8.72
CA LEU A 155 0.72 -10.64 -7.38
C LEU A 155 1.24 -11.82 -6.54
N GLN A 156 1.34 -13.00 -7.12
CA GLN A 156 1.87 -14.19 -6.45
C GLN A 156 3.33 -14.02 -6.03
N GLU A 157 4.18 -13.54 -6.94
CA GLU A 157 5.59 -13.28 -6.67
C GLU A 157 5.76 -12.15 -5.64
N TRP A 158 4.92 -11.12 -5.70
CA TRP A 158 4.95 -9.99 -4.77
C TRP A 158 4.60 -10.40 -3.35
N ARG A 159 3.53 -11.19 -3.17
CA ARG A 159 3.18 -11.75 -1.87
C ARG A 159 4.30 -12.63 -1.32
N ALA A 160 4.86 -13.51 -2.15
CA ALA A 160 5.98 -14.36 -1.73
C ALA A 160 7.20 -13.55 -1.27
N ALA A 161 7.52 -12.45 -1.97
CA ALA A 161 8.63 -11.58 -1.60
C ALA A 161 8.37 -10.81 -0.30
N VAL A 162 7.15 -10.30 -0.10
CA VAL A 162 6.73 -9.63 1.15
C VAL A 162 6.77 -10.61 2.33
N ASP A 163 6.30 -11.84 2.14
CA ASP A 163 6.34 -12.88 3.17
C ASP A 163 7.78 -13.24 3.55
N LYS A 164 8.66 -13.37 2.54
CA LYS A 164 10.08 -13.62 2.73
C LYS A 164 10.78 -12.47 3.45
N GLU A 165 10.53 -11.23 3.06
CA GLU A 165 11.12 -10.05 3.69
C GLU A 165 10.73 -9.96 5.17
N SER A 166 9.45 -10.14 5.48
CA SER A 166 8.94 -10.13 6.86
C SER A 166 9.59 -11.24 7.69
N ALA A 167 9.68 -12.46 7.16
CA ALA A 167 10.34 -13.57 7.84
C ALA A 167 11.85 -13.32 8.06
N SER A 168 12.54 -12.69 7.11
CA SER A 168 13.99 -12.43 7.21
C SER A 168 14.36 -11.25 8.12
N THR A 169 13.49 -10.24 8.22
CA THR A 169 13.78 -9.01 8.97
C THR A 169 13.15 -9.00 10.35
N GLY A 170 12.11 -9.81 10.58
CA GLY A 170 11.27 -9.72 11.78
C GLY A 170 10.28 -8.56 11.75
N ASN A 171 10.25 -7.77 10.68
CA ASN A 171 9.28 -6.69 10.51
C ASN A 171 7.87 -7.25 10.30
N SER A 172 6.85 -6.49 10.71
CA SER A 172 5.47 -6.79 10.33
C SER A 172 5.34 -6.84 8.81
N LYS A 173 4.65 -7.86 8.31
CA LYS A 173 4.36 -8.06 6.89
C LYS A 173 3.71 -6.81 6.29
N LEU A 174 4.20 -6.37 5.13
CA LEU A 174 3.56 -5.27 4.38
C LEU A 174 2.16 -5.72 3.92
N LEU A 175 1.19 -4.81 4.04
CA LEU A 175 -0.11 -4.98 3.40
C LEU A 175 0.05 -4.86 1.88
N LEU A 176 -0.69 -5.65 1.12
CA LEU A 176 -0.79 -5.54 -0.34
C LEU A 176 -2.25 -5.33 -0.73
N SER A 177 -2.51 -4.27 -1.47
CA SER A 177 -3.81 -4.02 -2.11
C SER A 177 -3.64 -3.72 -3.60
N ALA A 178 -4.76 -3.67 -4.31
CA ALA A 178 -4.80 -3.14 -5.67
C ALA A 178 -6.09 -2.38 -5.91
N ALA A 179 -6.01 -1.25 -6.62
CA ALA A 179 -7.16 -0.57 -7.18
C ALA A 179 -7.55 -1.21 -8.50
N LEU A 180 -8.80 -1.68 -8.60
CA LEU A 180 -9.29 -2.40 -9.78
C LEU A 180 -10.59 -1.77 -10.31
N PRO A 181 -10.65 -1.43 -11.62
CA PRO A 181 -11.87 -0.99 -12.27
C PRO A 181 -13.04 -1.97 -12.10
N PHE A 182 -14.21 -1.46 -11.71
CA PHE A 182 -15.41 -2.29 -11.52
C PHE A 182 -15.88 -3.01 -12.80
N ARG A 183 -15.70 -2.39 -13.98
CA ARG A 183 -16.26 -2.87 -15.26
C ARG A 183 -15.34 -3.80 -16.05
N ASN A 184 -14.23 -4.26 -15.49
CA ASN A 184 -13.31 -5.15 -16.19
C ASN A 184 -13.60 -6.62 -15.85
N SER A 185 -13.54 -7.50 -16.85
CA SER A 185 -13.76 -8.94 -16.71
C SER A 185 -12.44 -9.71 -16.59
N ASP A 186 -12.49 -11.01 -16.31
CA ASP A 186 -11.35 -11.94 -16.47
C ASP A 186 -10.11 -11.60 -15.62
N TYR A 187 -10.30 -10.88 -14.52
CA TYR A 187 -9.23 -10.72 -13.53
C TYR A 187 -8.72 -12.08 -13.05
N PRO A 188 -7.43 -12.20 -12.68
CA PRO A 188 -6.88 -13.42 -12.11
C PRO A 188 -7.36 -13.59 -10.67
N ILE A 189 -8.66 -13.85 -10.47
CA ILE A 189 -9.36 -13.82 -9.16
C ILE A 189 -8.66 -14.70 -8.12
N GLN A 190 -8.23 -15.90 -8.50
CA GLN A 190 -7.54 -16.80 -7.58
C GLN A 190 -6.19 -16.23 -7.10
N ALA A 191 -5.44 -15.57 -7.98
CA ALA A 191 -4.19 -14.91 -7.60
C ALA A 191 -4.48 -13.70 -6.70
N ILE A 192 -5.48 -12.88 -7.03
CA ILE A 192 -5.92 -11.76 -6.20
C ILE A 192 -6.27 -12.23 -4.79
N GLN A 193 -7.14 -13.25 -4.66
CA GLN A 193 -7.57 -13.79 -3.37
C GLN A 193 -6.42 -14.35 -2.52
N ASN A 194 -5.44 -14.98 -3.17
CA ASN A 194 -4.31 -15.60 -2.46
C ASN A 194 -3.18 -14.62 -2.14
N SER A 195 -3.15 -13.46 -2.78
CA SER A 195 -1.99 -12.56 -2.76
C SER A 195 -2.27 -11.17 -2.20
N LEU A 196 -3.49 -10.66 -2.25
CA LEU A 196 -3.83 -9.33 -1.73
C LEU A 196 -4.59 -9.44 -0.40
N ASP A 197 -4.35 -8.49 0.50
CA ASP A 197 -5.12 -8.35 1.74
C ASP A 197 -6.55 -7.86 1.44
N TRP A 198 -6.70 -6.97 0.45
CA TRP A 198 -7.99 -6.57 -0.12
C TRP A 198 -7.81 -5.94 -1.51
N ILE A 199 -8.92 -5.59 -2.16
CA ILE A 199 -8.93 -4.76 -3.37
C ILE A 199 -9.72 -3.47 -3.12
N ASN A 200 -9.27 -2.36 -3.71
CA ASN A 200 -10.00 -1.11 -3.77
C ASN A 200 -10.83 -1.09 -5.07
N VAL A 201 -12.12 -1.42 -4.96
CA VAL A 201 -13.00 -1.47 -6.14
C VAL A 201 -13.32 -0.04 -6.58
N MET A 202 -12.86 0.34 -7.79
CA MET A 202 -13.14 1.66 -8.37
C MET A 202 -14.55 1.68 -8.96
N ALA A 203 -15.53 1.85 -8.09
CA ALA A 203 -16.96 1.89 -8.40
C ALA A 203 -17.44 3.34 -8.67
N TYR A 204 -16.70 4.04 -9.53
CA TYR A 204 -16.98 5.41 -9.99
C TYR A 204 -16.63 5.52 -11.48
N ASP A 205 -16.76 6.72 -12.06
CA ASP A 205 -16.47 7.01 -13.48
C ASP A 205 -17.23 6.16 -14.50
N PHE A 206 -18.40 5.62 -14.12
CA PHE A 206 -19.24 4.78 -14.99
C PHE A 206 -19.67 5.44 -16.30
N ASN A 207 -19.71 6.78 -16.32
CA ASN A 207 -20.17 7.60 -17.44
C ASN A 207 -19.03 8.44 -18.04
N ALA A 208 -17.78 8.23 -17.62
CA ALA A 208 -16.65 8.82 -18.30
C ALA A 208 -16.67 8.30 -19.74
N LEU A 209 -16.75 9.21 -20.72
CA LEU A 209 -16.74 8.90 -22.14
C LEU A 209 -15.57 7.95 -22.42
N GLU A 210 -15.85 6.84 -23.13
CA GLU A 210 -14.88 5.82 -23.52
C GLU A 210 -13.53 6.47 -23.90
N GLY A 211 -12.47 6.21 -23.12
CA GLY A 211 -11.13 6.72 -23.40
C GLY A 211 -10.35 7.36 -22.24
N ARG A 212 -10.85 7.29 -20.99
CA ARG A 212 -10.08 7.64 -19.80
C ARG A 212 -10.25 6.60 -18.69
N LEU A 213 -9.64 5.43 -18.90
CA LEU A 213 -9.15 4.49 -17.88
C LEU A 213 -7.91 3.82 -18.45
#